data_AF-A0AAE4CAY7-F1
#
_entry.id   AF-A0AAE4CAY7-F1
#
_cell.length_a   1.000
_cell.length_b   1.000
_cell.length_c   1.000
_cell.angle_alpha   90.00
_cell.angle_beta   90.00
_cell.angle_gamma   90.00
#
_symmetry.space_group_name_H-M   'P 1'
#
loop_
_entity.id
_entity.type
_entity.pdbx_description
1 polymer ?
#
loop_
_entity_poly.entity_id
_entity_poly.type
_entity_poly.pdbx_seq_one_letter_code
_entity_poly.pdbx_strand_id
1 'polypeptide(L)'
;MRKAILATIVAALAGTFALAGPAVAGPGPDRAAVPASTPLTTWWSGAREDNFSSGTAAGDSAATAAGYSFVRNEGYLHTTQVSGTRPLYLFWSAARGDNFTTSTQVGIDSAYAAGYTYVRVEGYVGTSGGRPLYLFWNEARGDNFTTATQVGIDSAYAAGYTYVRVEGYLH
;
A
#
# COMPACT_ATOMS: atom_id res chain seq x y z
N MET A 1 0.18 36.22 -33.97
CA MET A 1 -1.13 35.67 -34.39
C MET A 1 -1.34 34.34 -33.66
N ARG A 2 -2.59 33.88 -33.61
CA ARG A 2 -3.21 32.99 -32.61
C ARG A 2 -2.64 31.56 -32.51
N LYS A 3 -2.68 31.01 -31.29
CA LYS A 3 -2.47 29.59 -30.93
C LYS A 3 -3.50 28.70 -31.62
N ALA A 4 -3.13 27.46 -31.94
CA ALA A 4 -4.08 26.37 -32.18
C ALA A 4 -3.54 25.07 -31.59
N ILE A 5 -4.20 24.63 -30.52
CA ILE A 5 -4.08 23.31 -29.90
C ILE A 5 -5.07 22.41 -30.65
N LEU A 6 -4.60 21.31 -31.24
CA LEU A 6 -5.49 20.28 -31.78
C LEU A 6 -6.01 19.44 -30.60
N ALA A 7 -7.27 19.66 -30.27
CA ALA A 7 -8.07 18.74 -29.46
C ALA A 7 -8.72 17.73 -30.41
N THR A 8 -8.35 16.46 -30.31
CA THR A 8 -9.05 15.37 -31.01
C THR A 8 -10.27 14.97 -30.19
N ILE A 9 -11.44 15.22 -30.76
CA ILE A 9 -12.76 14.80 -30.26
C ILE A 9 -12.92 13.30 -30.51
N VAL A 10 -13.21 12.53 -29.46
CA VAL A 10 -13.82 11.19 -29.60
C VAL A 10 -15.26 11.29 -29.13
N ALA A 11 -16.16 10.91 -30.04
CA ALA A 11 -17.60 11.02 -29.90
C ALA A 11 -18.15 10.12 -28.78
N ALA A 12 -19.10 10.66 -28.03
CA ALA A 12 -19.90 9.93 -27.06
C ALA A 12 -20.97 9.08 -27.78
N LEU A 13 -21.02 7.78 -27.48
CA LEU A 13 -22.24 6.98 -27.63
C LEU A 13 -22.89 6.82 -26.26
N ALA A 14 -24.08 7.41 -26.11
CA ALA A 14 -24.95 7.20 -24.95
C ALA A 14 -25.66 5.85 -25.09
N GLY A 15 -25.23 4.87 -24.29
CA GLY A 15 -25.97 3.66 -24.01
C GLY A 15 -26.53 3.73 -22.59
N THR A 16 -27.84 3.81 -22.45
CA THR A 16 -28.52 3.71 -21.15
C THR A 16 -28.35 2.29 -20.59
N PHE A 17 -27.49 2.13 -19.60
CA PHE A 17 -27.45 0.95 -18.74
C PHE A 17 -28.25 1.22 -17.47
N ALA A 18 -29.17 0.32 -17.16
CA ALA A 18 -29.88 0.29 -15.90
C ALA A 18 -28.89 0.20 -14.73
N LEU A 19 -29.03 1.09 -13.75
CA LEU A 19 -28.27 1.09 -12.52
C LEU A 19 -28.71 -0.09 -11.64
N ALA A 20 -28.11 -1.26 -11.85
CA ALA A 20 -27.91 -2.21 -10.76
C ALA A 20 -26.62 -1.78 -10.05
N GLY A 21 -26.75 -1.16 -8.88
CA GLY A 21 -25.59 -0.86 -8.04
C GLY A 21 -24.81 -2.15 -7.77
N PRO A 22 -23.48 -2.10 -7.62
CA PRO A 22 -22.74 -3.30 -7.25
C PRO A 22 -23.30 -3.78 -5.91
N ALA A 23 -23.84 -5.00 -5.92
CA ALA A 23 -24.06 -5.74 -4.69
C ALA A 23 -22.69 -5.82 -4.02
N VAL A 24 -22.54 -5.15 -2.88
CA VAL A 24 -21.43 -5.39 -1.97
C VAL A 24 -21.53 -6.87 -1.62
N ALA A 25 -20.68 -7.68 -2.24
CA ALA A 25 -20.47 -9.05 -1.80
C ALA A 25 -20.05 -8.95 -0.34
N GLY A 26 -20.92 -9.40 0.56
CA GLY A 26 -20.60 -9.50 1.98
C GLY A 26 -19.32 -10.29 2.17
N PRO A 27 -18.61 -10.10 3.29
CA PRO A 27 -17.43 -10.87 3.58
C PRO A 27 -17.77 -12.36 3.40
N GLY A 28 -17.04 -13.03 2.49
CA GLY A 28 -17.04 -14.49 2.39
C GLY A 28 -16.68 -15.07 3.76
N PRO A 29 -16.92 -16.37 4.02
CA PRO A 29 -16.84 -16.94 5.36
C PRO A 29 -15.49 -16.61 6.01
N ASP A 30 -15.52 -15.57 6.83
CA ASP A 30 -14.37 -15.00 7.50
C ASP A 30 -13.86 -16.08 8.44
N ARG A 31 -12.57 -16.39 8.34
CA ARG A 31 -11.85 -16.90 9.51
C ARG A 31 -12.21 -15.97 10.66
N ALA A 32 -12.79 -16.52 11.72
CA ALA A 32 -13.17 -15.79 12.92
C ALA A 32 -12.13 -14.70 13.23
N ALA A 33 -12.58 -13.45 13.38
CA ALA A 33 -11.71 -12.31 13.67
C ALA A 33 -10.73 -12.71 14.77
N VAL A 34 -9.45 -12.84 14.43
CA VAL A 34 -8.41 -13.12 15.42
C VAL A 34 -8.41 -11.91 16.34
N PRO A 35 -8.79 -12.04 17.62
CA PRO A 35 -8.79 -10.91 18.54
C PRO A 35 -7.38 -10.31 18.52
N ALA A 36 -7.28 -8.98 18.38
CA ALA A 36 -6.03 -8.23 18.22
C ALA A 36 -5.32 -8.34 16.85
N SER A 37 -6.09 -8.34 15.75
CA SER A 37 -5.56 -8.15 14.39
C SER A 37 -6.19 -6.95 13.67
N THR A 38 -5.46 -6.39 12.70
CA THR A 38 -5.89 -5.28 11.83
C THR A 38 -5.44 -5.56 10.40
N PRO A 39 -6.22 -5.21 9.35
CA PRO A 39 -5.76 -5.40 7.97
C PRO A 39 -4.57 -4.49 7.66
N LEU A 40 -3.61 -4.99 6.88
CA LEU A 40 -2.66 -4.12 6.16
C LEU A 40 -3.29 -3.73 4.83
N THR A 41 -3.78 -2.50 4.75
CA THR A 41 -4.44 -1.93 3.57
C THR A 41 -3.43 -1.27 2.65
N THR A 42 -3.53 -1.55 1.35
CA THR A 42 -2.80 -0.82 0.30
C THR A 42 -3.69 0.27 -0.31
N TRP A 43 -3.12 1.45 -0.44
CA TRP A 43 -3.72 2.65 -1.00
C TRP A 43 -2.90 3.14 -2.20
N TRP A 44 -3.54 3.76 -3.19
CA TRP A 44 -2.87 4.30 -4.39
C TRP A 44 -3.23 5.77 -4.64
N SER A 45 -2.24 6.57 -5.00
CA SER A 45 -2.45 7.94 -5.49
C SER A 45 -1.89 8.09 -6.90
N GLY A 46 -2.79 8.25 -7.88
CA GLY A 46 -2.38 8.55 -9.25
C GLY A 46 -1.71 9.92 -9.42
N ALA A 47 -1.97 10.86 -8.50
CA ALA A 47 -1.35 12.19 -8.52
C ALA A 47 0.12 12.16 -8.05
N ARG A 48 0.47 11.20 -7.20
CA ARG A 48 1.83 11.02 -6.65
C ARG A 48 2.58 9.85 -7.30
N GLU A 49 1.88 9.02 -8.06
CA GLU A 49 2.36 7.71 -8.52
C GLU A 49 2.88 6.82 -7.37
N ASP A 50 2.24 6.90 -6.21
CA ASP A 50 2.70 6.33 -4.93
C ASP A 50 1.75 5.25 -4.37
N ASN A 51 2.34 4.22 -3.77
CA ASN A 51 1.66 3.20 -2.97
C ASN A 51 1.87 3.43 -1.47
N PHE A 52 0.79 3.49 -0.71
CA PHE A 52 0.85 3.61 0.74
C PHE A 52 0.25 2.39 1.43
N SER A 53 1.01 1.75 2.32
CA SER A 53 0.54 0.63 3.15
C SER A 53 0.23 1.08 4.58
N SER A 54 -1.01 0.90 5.03
CA SER A 54 -1.53 1.33 6.33
C SER A 54 -2.12 0.14 7.09
N GLY A 55 -1.79 0.02 8.37
CA GLY A 55 -2.38 -0.96 9.28
C GLY A 55 -3.28 -0.34 10.35
N THR A 56 -3.47 0.98 10.31
CA THR A 56 -4.11 1.75 11.39
C THR A 56 -5.22 2.64 10.85
N ALA A 57 -6.25 2.87 11.67
CA ALA A 57 -7.32 3.82 11.32
C ALA A 57 -6.80 5.25 11.08
N ALA A 58 -5.74 5.64 11.79
CA ALA A 58 -5.06 6.93 11.59
C ALA A 58 -4.38 6.99 10.21
N GLY A 59 -3.75 5.90 9.77
CA GLY A 59 -3.17 5.82 8.44
C GLY A 59 -4.22 5.83 7.34
N ASP A 60 -5.31 5.08 7.49
CA ASP A 60 -6.40 5.06 6.51
C ASP A 60 -7.07 6.44 6.37
N SER A 61 -7.23 7.15 7.49
CA SER A 61 -7.72 8.53 7.51
C SER A 61 -6.75 9.48 6.80
N ALA A 62 -5.44 9.32 7.03
CA ALA A 62 -4.40 10.11 6.37
C ALA A 62 -4.33 9.84 4.86
N ALA A 63 -4.49 8.57 4.42
CA ALA A 63 -4.56 8.19 3.01
C ALA A 63 -5.71 8.92 2.31
N THR A 64 -6.90 8.82 2.90
CA THR A 64 -8.13 9.44 2.38
C THR A 64 -7.97 10.97 2.30
N ALA A 65 -7.47 11.60 3.37
CA ALA A 65 -7.24 13.05 3.40
C ALA A 65 -6.20 13.51 2.37
N ALA A 66 -5.22 12.66 2.06
CA ALA A 66 -4.20 12.93 1.04
C ALA A 66 -4.64 12.56 -0.39
N GLY A 67 -5.88 12.10 -0.59
CA GLY A 67 -6.46 11.77 -1.89
C GLY A 67 -6.04 10.41 -2.46
N TYR A 68 -5.61 9.47 -1.60
CA TYR A 68 -5.39 8.10 -2.02
C TYR A 68 -6.71 7.34 -2.06
N SER A 69 -6.79 6.36 -2.97
CA SER A 69 -7.91 5.43 -3.07
C SER A 69 -7.53 4.07 -2.52
N PHE A 70 -8.47 3.43 -1.82
CA PHE A 70 -8.32 2.04 -1.39
C PHE A 70 -8.06 1.14 -2.60
N VAL A 71 -7.11 0.22 -2.47
CA VAL A 71 -6.83 -0.80 -3.49
C VAL A 71 -7.23 -2.19 -3.00
N ARG A 72 -6.68 -2.63 -1.87
CA ARG A 72 -6.89 -3.98 -1.32
C ARG A 72 -6.34 -4.13 0.10
N ASN A 73 -6.69 -5.23 0.75
CA ASN A 73 -6.02 -5.73 1.95
C ASN A 73 -4.97 -6.78 1.57
N GLU A 74 -3.76 -6.65 2.13
CA GLU A 74 -2.63 -7.55 1.88
C GLU A 74 -2.63 -8.79 2.80
N GLY A 75 -3.27 -8.67 3.95
CA GLY A 75 -3.32 -9.66 5.02
C GLY A 75 -3.52 -8.96 6.37
N TYR A 76 -3.26 -9.65 7.47
CA TYR A 76 -3.48 -9.11 8.81
C TYR A 76 -2.17 -8.93 9.59
N LEU A 77 -2.10 -7.83 10.32
CA LEU A 77 -1.07 -7.50 11.31
C LEU A 77 -1.59 -7.80 12.71
N HIS A 78 -0.70 -8.11 13.65
CA HIS A 78 -1.06 -8.08 15.06
C HIS A 78 -1.14 -6.63 15.52
N THR A 79 -2.13 -6.29 16.35
CA THR A 79 -2.29 -4.92 16.88
C THR A 79 -1.38 -4.64 18.08
N THR A 80 -0.92 -5.68 18.76
CA THR A 80 0.06 -5.60 19.86
C THR A 80 1.27 -6.49 19.58
N GLN A 81 2.41 -6.17 20.21
CA GLN A 81 3.59 -7.03 20.11
C GLN A 81 3.35 -8.33 20.86
N VAL A 82 3.60 -9.46 20.18
CA VAL A 82 3.54 -10.80 20.75
C VAL A 82 4.86 -11.51 20.45
N SER A 83 5.08 -12.67 21.08
CA SER A 83 6.30 -13.45 20.82
C SER A 83 6.41 -13.80 19.33
N GLY A 84 7.59 -13.61 18.75
CA GLY A 84 7.84 -13.88 17.33
C GLY A 84 7.33 -12.80 16.37
N THR A 85 6.98 -11.60 16.86
CA THR A 85 6.64 -10.45 16.00
C THR A 85 7.56 -9.26 16.21
N ARG A 86 7.64 -8.41 15.18
CA ARG A 86 8.35 -7.13 15.21
C ARG A 86 7.50 -6.02 14.61
N PRO A 87 7.70 -4.76 15.04
CA PRO A 87 6.93 -3.62 14.54
C PRO A 87 7.16 -3.36 13.05
N LEU A 88 6.08 -3.10 12.33
CA LEU A 88 6.07 -2.59 10.96
C LEU A 88 5.93 -1.07 11.04
N TYR A 89 6.99 -0.36 10.65
CA TYR A 89 7.08 1.09 10.76
C TYR A 89 6.68 1.77 9.45
N LEU A 90 6.02 2.92 9.55
CA LEU A 90 5.81 3.86 8.46
C LEU A 90 6.80 5.02 8.56
N PHE A 91 7.36 5.37 7.42
CA PHE A 91 8.21 6.53 7.19
C PHE A 91 7.63 7.42 6.08
N TRP A 92 7.90 8.71 6.15
CA TRP A 92 7.47 9.71 5.16
C TRP A 92 8.65 10.54 4.64
N SER A 93 8.68 10.80 3.34
CA SER A 93 9.61 11.75 2.72
C SER A 93 8.85 12.90 2.07
N ALA A 94 8.91 14.09 2.67
CA ALA A 94 8.32 15.29 2.09
C ALA A 94 8.98 15.69 0.76
N ALA A 95 10.29 15.41 0.61
CA ALA A 95 11.04 15.71 -0.60
C ALA A 95 10.60 14.84 -1.79
N ARG A 96 10.15 13.61 -1.53
CA ARG A 96 9.68 12.67 -2.57
C ARG A 96 8.17 12.61 -2.68
N GLY A 97 7.44 13.08 -1.66
CA GLY A 97 5.99 12.87 -1.57
C GLY A 97 5.63 11.40 -1.34
N ASP A 98 6.51 10.64 -0.68
CA ASP A 98 6.53 9.18 -0.67
C ASP A 98 6.38 8.57 0.75
N ASN A 99 5.71 7.42 0.82
CA ASN A 99 5.55 6.61 2.02
C ASN A 99 6.39 5.33 1.94
N PHE A 100 7.14 5.04 3.00
CA PHE A 100 7.89 3.80 3.07
C PHE A 100 7.55 2.99 4.32
N THR A 101 7.01 1.80 4.11
CA THR A 101 6.66 0.86 5.17
C THR A 101 7.71 -0.26 5.27
N THR A 102 8.33 -0.45 6.43
CA THR A 102 9.43 -1.41 6.63
C THR A 102 9.45 -1.95 8.06
N SER A 103 9.89 -3.20 8.26
CA SER A 103 10.12 -3.76 9.60
C SER A 103 11.53 -4.31 9.80
N THR A 104 12.31 -4.42 8.72
CA THR A 104 13.72 -4.84 8.80
C THR A 104 14.62 -3.69 9.26
N GLN A 105 15.67 -4.01 10.01
CA GLN A 105 16.66 -3.01 10.44
C GLN A 105 17.32 -2.33 9.23
N VAL A 106 17.70 -3.10 8.21
CA VAL A 106 18.28 -2.55 6.97
C VAL A 106 17.33 -1.57 6.27
N GLY A 107 16.02 -1.82 6.30
CA GLY A 107 15.04 -0.90 5.75
C GLY A 107 14.88 0.36 6.57
N ILE A 108 14.87 0.25 7.90
CA ILE A 108 14.85 1.41 8.80
C ILE A 108 16.08 2.29 8.57
N ASP A 109 17.27 1.69 8.49
CA ASP A 109 18.52 2.42 8.24
C ASP A 109 18.50 3.08 6.85
N SER A 110 17.97 2.38 5.84
CA SER A 110 17.80 2.92 4.48
C SER A 110 16.83 4.10 4.45
N ALA A 111 15.73 4.04 5.21
CA ALA A 111 14.76 5.13 5.30
C ALA A 111 15.43 6.40 5.85
N TYR A 112 16.16 6.29 6.96
CA TYR A 112 16.88 7.43 7.54
C TYR A 112 17.98 7.95 6.62
N ALA A 113 18.78 7.06 6.01
CA ALA A 113 19.82 7.45 5.07
C ALA A 113 19.27 8.19 3.84
N ALA A 114 18.06 7.82 3.39
CA ALA A 114 17.35 8.48 2.30
C ALA A 114 16.57 9.74 2.73
N GLY A 115 16.65 10.15 4.00
CA GLY A 115 16.03 11.36 4.52
C GLY A 115 14.55 11.24 4.87
N TYR A 116 14.01 10.02 5.00
CA TYR A 116 12.66 9.82 5.49
C TYR A 116 12.60 10.05 7.00
N THR A 117 11.44 10.52 7.47
CA THR A 117 11.14 10.68 8.88
C THR A 117 10.17 9.62 9.35
N TYR A 118 10.44 9.04 10.52
CA TYR A 118 9.53 8.11 11.17
C TYR A 118 8.17 8.78 11.45
N VAL A 119 7.08 8.05 11.17
CA VAL A 119 5.71 8.51 11.41
C VAL A 119 5.06 7.73 12.55
N ARG A 120 4.94 6.40 12.41
CA ARG A 120 4.26 5.53 13.37
C ARG A 120 4.55 4.04 13.13
N VAL A 121 4.09 3.21 14.07
CA VAL A 121 3.95 1.76 13.86
C VAL A 121 2.58 1.49 13.26
N GLU A 122 2.53 0.76 12.15
CA GLU A 122 1.29 0.32 11.49
C GLU A 122 0.73 -0.97 12.10
N GLY A 123 1.57 -1.74 12.79
CA GLY A 123 1.21 -2.98 13.47
C GLY A 123 2.43 -3.86 13.66
N TYR A 124 2.24 -5.14 13.92
CA TYR A 124 3.33 -6.09 14.11
C TYR A 124 3.23 -7.26 13.13
N VAL A 125 4.34 -7.53 12.43
CA VAL A 125 4.50 -8.64 11.49
C VAL A 125 5.25 -9.78 12.16
N GLY A 126 4.94 -11.02 11.76
CA GLY A 126 5.72 -12.19 12.17
C GLY A 126 7.16 -12.13 11.66
N THR A 127 8.10 -12.68 12.43
CA THR A 127 9.50 -12.85 11.99
C THR A 127 9.71 -14.10 11.15
N SER A 128 8.76 -15.04 11.18
CA SER A 128 8.77 -16.30 10.43
C SER A 128 7.36 -16.88 10.35
N GLY A 129 7.11 -17.69 9.32
CA GLY A 129 5.81 -18.36 9.12
C GLY A 129 4.72 -17.38 8.67
N GLY A 130 3.70 -17.88 7.97
CA GLY A 130 2.67 -17.02 7.36
C GLY A 130 3.03 -16.56 5.94
N ARG A 131 2.30 -15.56 5.43
CA ARG A 131 2.47 -15.02 4.08
C ARG A 131 3.57 -13.95 4.07
N PRO A 132 4.63 -14.06 3.24
CA PRO A 132 5.66 -13.04 3.18
C PRO A 132 5.10 -11.68 2.72
N LEU A 133 5.52 -10.63 3.41
CA LEU A 133 5.34 -9.24 3.01
C LEU A 133 6.61 -8.80 2.29
N TYR A 134 6.53 -8.58 0.99
CA TYR A 134 7.67 -8.25 0.15
C TYR A 134 7.79 -6.73 -0.02
N LEU A 135 9.03 -6.24 -0.04
CA LEU A 135 9.37 -4.90 -0.47
C LEU A 135 9.89 -4.93 -1.90
N PHE A 136 9.41 -3.97 -2.68
CA PHE A 136 9.83 -3.67 -4.03
C PHE A 136 10.31 -2.22 -4.15
N TRP A 137 11.22 -1.96 -5.08
CA TRP A 137 11.80 -0.64 -5.35
C TRP A 137 11.72 -0.28 -6.82
N ASN A 138 11.35 0.97 -7.12
CA ASN A 138 11.41 1.55 -8.45
C ASN A 138 12.36 2.75 -8.47
N GLU A 139 13.52 2.59 -9.09
CA GLU A 139 14.57 3.62 -9.15
C GLU A 139 14.10 4.89 -9.89
N ALA A 140 13.34 4.73 -10.98
CA ALA A 140 12.89 5.86 -11.79
C ALA A 140 11.89 6.74 -11.04
N ARG A 141 11.09 6.15 -10.14
CA ARG A 141 10.14 6.86 -9.28
C ARG A 141 10.73 7.28 -7.93
N GLY A 142 11.82 6.64 -7.51
CA GLY A 142 12.32 6.79 -6.15
C GLY A 142 11.35 6.27 -5.10
N ASP A 143 10.59 5.21 -5.44
CA ASP A 143 9.39 4.76 -4.72
C ASP A 143 9.52 3.32 -4.16
N ASN A 144 8.95 3.12 -2.98
CA ASN A 144 8.89 1.84 -2.28
C ASN A 144 7.48 1.26 -2.32
N PHE A 145 7.36 -0.02 -2.68
CA PHE A 145 6.07 -0.69 -2.66
C PHE A 145 6.12 -1.97 -1.84
N THR A 146 5.29 -2.02 -0.79
CA THR A 146 5.20 -3.16 0.12
C THR A 146 3.91 -3.94 -0.13
N THR A 147 4.00 -5.23 -0.46
CA THR A 147 2.85 -6.06 -0.84
C THR A 147 3.05 -7.54 -0.52
N ALA A 148 1.97 -8.27 -0.26
CA ALA A 148 1.99 -9.70 0.09
C ALA A 148 1.10 -10.56 -0.82
N THR A 149 0.08 -9.95 -1.44
CA THR A 149 -0.84 -10.62 -2.35
C THR A 149 -0.20 -10.84 -3.72
N GLN A 150 -0.58 -11.95 -4.38
CA GLN A 150 -0.08 -12.23 -5.73
C GLN A 150 -0.42 -11.11 -6.71
N VAL A 151 -1.62 -10.55 -6.64
CA VAL A 151 -2.05 -9.42 -7.47
C VAL A 151 -1.16 -8.19 -7.26
N GLY A 152 -0.77 -7.90 -6.03
CA GLY A 152 0.14 -6.78 -5.74
C GLY A 152 1.56 -7.03 -6.24
N ILE A 153 2.06 -8.26 -6.08
CA ILE A 153 3.36 -8.68 -6.63
C ILE A 153 3.38 -8.55 -8.16
N ASP A 154 2.33 -9.04 -8.84
CA ASP A 154 2.20 -8.94 -10.29
C ASP A 154 2.12 -7.47 -10.74
N SER A 155 1.42 -6.63 -9.97
CA SER A 155 1.34 -5.18 -10.21
C SER A 155 2.70 -4.49 -10.04
N ALA A 156 3.49 -4.90 -9.05
CA ALA A 156 4.84 -4.37 -8.82
C ALA A 156 5.73 -4.62 -10.04
N TYR A 157 5.77 -5.87 -10.53
CA TYR A 157 6.55 -6.22 -11.71
C TYR A 157 6.04 -5.53 -12.98
N ALA A 158 4.72 -5.48 -13.19
CA ALA A 158 4.12 -4.80 -14.33
C ALA A 158 4.43 -3.29 -14.36
N ALA A 159 4.56 -2.67 -13.18
CA ALA A 159 4.94 -1.27 -13.02
C ALA A 159 6.46 -1.02 -12.97
N GLY A 160 7.28 -2.04 -13.23
CA GLY A 160 8.75 -1.92 -13.32
C GLY A 160 9.47 -1.86 -11.97
N TYR A 161 8.83 -2.24 -10.87
CA TYR A 161 9.53 -2.38 -9.60
C TYR A 161 10.35 -3.68 -9.59
N THR A 162 11.42 -3.65 -8.80
CA THR A 162 12.30 -4.79 -8.57
C THR A 162 12.18 -5.27 -7.14
N TYR A 163 12.18 -6.59 -6.95
CA TYR A 163 12.16 -7.19 -5.62
C TYR A 163 13.42 -6.81 -4.83
N VAL A 164 13.23 -6.40 -3.58
CA VAL A 164 14.32 -6.05 -2.67
C VAL A 164 14.49 -7.12 -1.59
N ARG A 165 13.46 -7.35 -0.77
CA ARG A 165 13.53 -8.24 0.38
C ARG A 165 12.15 -8.59 0.96
N VAL A 166 12.13 -9.55 1.89
CA VAL A 166 10.98 -9.79 2.75
C VAL A 166 11.06 -8.86 3.96
N GLU A 167 10.02 -8.05 4.15
CA GLU A 167 9.86 -7.20 5.32
C GLU A 167 9.33 -7.98 6.51
N GLY A 168 8.51 -9.01 6.34
CA GLY A 168 8.01 -9.81 7.45
C GLY A 168 6.94 -10.78 6.97
N TYR A 169 6.09 -11.24 7.88
CA TYR A 169 5.01 -12.16 7.53
C TYR A 169 3.66 -11.73 8.11
N LEU A 170 2.63 -11.81 7.27
CA LEU A 170 1.22 -11.58 7.62
C LEU A 170 0.54 -12.92 7.95
N HIS A 171 -0.49 -12.89 8.80
CA HIS A 171 -1.29 -14.07 9.18
C HIS A 171 -2.68 -14.10 8.52
#